data_AF-M2Q823-F1
#
_entry.id   AF-M2Q823-F1
#
_cell.length_a   1.000
_cell.length_b   1.000
_cell.length_c   1.000
_cell.angle_alpha   90.00
_cell.angle_beta   90.00
_cell.angle_gamma   90.00
#
_symmetry.space_group_name_H-M   'P 1'
#
loop_
_entity.id
_entity.type
_entity.pdbx_description
1 polymer ?
#
loop_
_entity_poly.entity_id
_entity_poly.type
_entity_poly.pdbx_seq_one_letter_code
_entity_poly.pdbx_strand_id
1 'polypeptide(L)'
;MLHEPLVLGIFEASLLHARALGRRFGIVTTGAYWEGALSAGANALFGSADAGGAFVGVRSTGLSALELHKMPAAEVHARIALAAGALVGEDGAEVVIMGCAGMSGMEAAVREGARAVCREVIVLDAVRCGVGMLEGILRAIGRV
;
A
#
# COMPACT_ATOMS: atom_id res chain seq x y z
N MET A 1 -12.03 -18.80 -25.24
CA MET A 1 -10.63 -18.53 -24.81
C MET A 1 -10.54 -17.02 -24.61
N LEU A 2 -10.06 -16.53 -23.46
CA LEU A 2 -9.82 -15.09 -23.32
C LEU A 2 -8.67 -14.73 -24.27
N HIS A 3 -8.98 -14.03 -25.36
CA HIS A 3 -7.99 -13.62 -26.36
C HIS A 3 -7.16 -12.41 -25.89
N GLU A 4 -7.56 -11.76 -24.81
CA GLU A 4 -6.90 -10.59 -24.25
C GLU A 4 -5.88 -10.97 -23.16
N PRO A 5 -4.76 -10.21 -23.06
CA PRO A 5 -3.80 -10.40 -21.99
C PRO A 5 -4.45 -10.12 -20.63
N LEU A 6 -4.05 -10.89 -19.61
CA LEU A 6 -4.43 -10.60 -18.24
C LEU A 6 -3.73 -9.32 -17.77
N VAL A 7 -4.52 -8.36 -17.30
CA VAL A 7 -4.02 -7.10 -16.75
C VAL A 7 -4.46 -7.01 -15.31
N LEU A 8 -3.50 -6.77 -14.41
CA LEU A 8 -3.75 -6.58 -12.99
C LEU A 8 -2.95 -5.38 -12.50
N GLY A 9 -3.64 -4.42 -11.90
CA GLY A 9 -3.01 -3.30 -11.22
C GLY A 9 -2.48 -3.69 -9.85
N ILE A 10 -1.30 -3.18 -9.50
CA ILE A 10 -0.69 -3.40 -8.17
C ILE A 10 -1.54 -2.79 -7.05
N PHE A 11 -2.35 -1.77 -7.37
CA PHE A 11 -3.26 -1.12 -6.45
C PHE A 11 -4.38 -2.06 -6.03
N GLU A 12 -5.19 -2.56 -6.96
CA GLU A 12 -6.28 -3.50 -6.65
C GLU A 12 -5.74 -4.78 -6.00
N ALA A 13 -4.61 -5.29 -6.49
CA ALA A 13 -3.97 -6.46 -5.91
C ALA A 13 -3.61 -6.25 -4.43
N SER A 14 -3.00 -5.10 -4.09
CA SER A 14 -2.63 -4.79 -2.71
C SER A 14 -3.84 -4.61 -1.78
N LEU A 15 -4.92 -3.98 -2.27
CA LEU A 15 -6.16 -3.80 -1.52
C LEU A 15 -6.84 -5.14 -1.23
N LEU A 16 -6.90 -6.03 -2.21
CA LEU A 16 -7.48 -7.36 -2.04
C LEU A 16 -6.65 -8.23 -1.07
N HIS A 17 -5.32 -8.13 -1.11
CA HIS A 17 -4.45 -8.78 -0.12
C HIS A 17 -4.70 -8.25 1.29
N ALA A 18 -4.74 -6.92 1.46
CA ALA A 18 -5.01 -6.30 2.76
C ALA A 18 -6.39 -6.73 3.29
N ARG A 19 -7.39 -6.76 2.41
CA ARG A 19 -8.75 -7.21 2.77
C ARG A 19 -8.79 -8.68 3.20
N ALA A 20 -8.02 -9.54 2.53
CA ALA A 20 -7.92 -10.96 2.86
C ALA A 20 -7.24 -11.22 4.21
N LEU A 21 -6.37 -10.32 4.68
CA LEU A 21 -5.78 -10.40 6.02
C LEU A 21 -6.78 -10.12 7.15
N GLY A 22 -7.93 -9.51 6.85
CA GLY A 22 -9.03 -9.31 7.81
C GLY A 22 -8.72 -8.33 8.94
N ARG A 23 -7.79 -7.39 8.73
CA ARG A 23 -7.41 -6.37 9.72
C ARG A 23 -7.61 -4.97 9.16
N ARG A 24 -7.55 -3.95 10.02
CA ARG A 24 -7.54 -2.55 9.58
C ARG A 24 -6.28 -2.25 8.78
N PHE A 25 -6.44 -1.63 7.62
CA PHE A 25 -5.35 -1.34 6.71
C PHE A 25 -5.39 0.09 6.20
N GLY A 26 -4.23 0.62 5.87
CA GLY A 26 -4.09 1.94 5.27
C GLY A 26 -2.94 1.97 4.27
N ILE A 27 -2.75 3.10 3.61
CA ILE A 27 -1.73 3.28 2.58
C ILE A 27 -0.77 4.40 2.97
N VAL A 28 0.54 4.15 2.86
CA VAL A 28 1.55 5.22 2.84
C VAL A 28 1.94 5.48 1.39
N THR A 29 1.91 6.74 0.96
CA THR A 29 2.17 7.14 -0.43
C THR A 29 3.15 8.31 -0.53
N THR A 30 3.42 8.76 -1.76
CA THR A 30 4.38 9.82 -2.07
C THR A 30 3.82 11.20 -1.71
N GLY A 31 3.18 11.90 -2.65
CA GLY A 31 2.73 13.28 -2.49
C GLY A 31 1.24 13.38 -2.12
N ALA A 32 0.83 14.54 -1.59
CA ALA A 32 -0.51 14.79 -1.05
C ALA A 32 -1.66 14.52 -2.05
N TYR A 33 -1.43 14.73 -3.35
CA TYR A 33 -2.40 14.40 -4.40
C TYR A 33 -2.88 12.94 -4.30
N TRP A 34 -1.98 12.01 -3.96
CA TRP A 34 -2.29 10.59 -3.90
C TRP A 34 -3.16 10.21 -2.70
N GLU A 35 -3.25 11.03 -1.66
CA GLU A 35 -4.15 10.75 -0.53
C GLU A 35 -5.60 10.69 -0.99
N GLY A 36 -6.03 11.71 -1.75
CA GLY A 36 -7.38 11.76 -2.33
C GLY A 36 -7.58 10.70 -3.41
N ALA A 37 -6.61 10.57 -4.34
CA ALA A 37 -6.74 9.65 -5.47
C ALA A 37 -6.83 8.18 -5.03
N LEU A 38 -5.99 7.75 -4.08
CA LEU A 38 -5.98 6.37 -3.59
C LEU A 38 -7.18 6.08 -2.69
N SER A 39 -7.64 7.05 -1.90
CA SER A 39 -8.89 6.92 -1.13
C SER A 39 -10.10 6.75 -2.04
N ALA A 40 -10.19 7.57 -3.10
CA ALA A 40 -11.25 7.44 -4.10
C ALA A 40 -11.19 6.09 -4.84
N GLY A 41 -9.98 5.62 -5.17
CA GLY A 41 -9.77 4.30 -5.77
C GLY A 41 -10.22 3.14 -4.86
N ALA A 42 -9.92 3.22 -3.55
CA ALA A 42 -10.36 2.22 -2.59
C ALA A 42 -11.90 2.20 -2.46
N ASN A 43 -12.52 3.39 -2.41
CA ASN A 43 -13.98 3.52 -2.43
C ASN A 43 -14.59 2.93 -3.71
N ALA A 44 -13.99 3.19 -4.88
CA ALA A 44 -14.46 2.64 -6.14
C ALA A 44 -14.37 1.10 -6.18
N LEU A 45 -13.30 0.52 -5.62
CA LEU A 45 -13.10 -0.93 -5.59
C LEU A 45 -14.06 -1.63 -4.61
N PHE A 46 -14.24 -1.08 -3.41
CA PHE A 46 -15.04 -1.72 -2.35
C PHE A 46 -16.50 -1.27 -2.29
N GLY A 47 -16.87 -0.25 -3.08
CA GLY A 47 -18.20 0.37 -3.03
C GLY A 47 -18.50 1.09 -1.70
N SER A 48 -17.48 1.35 -0.89
CA SER A 48 -17.58 2.05 0.40
C SER A 48 -16.27 2.73 0.75
N ALA A 49 -16.37 3.93 1.34
CA ALA A 49 -15.21 4.79 1.58
C ALA A 49 -14.25 4.21 2.64
N ASP A 50 -14.75 3.37 3.52
CA ASP A 50 -14.01 2.75 4.63
C ASP A 50 -13.88 1.23 4.47
N ALA A 51 -14.30 0.65 3.33
CA ALA A 51 -14.32 -0.79 3.09
C ALA A 51 -15.03 -1.58 4.22
N GLY A 52 -16.11 -1.04 4.79
CA GLY A 52 -16.81 -1.63 5.94
C GLY A 52 -16.02 -1.49 7.24
N GLY A 53 -15.36 -0.35 7.43
CA GLY A 53 -14.50 -0.02 8.58
C GLY A 53 -13.09 -0.62 8.55
N ALA A 54 -12.71 -1.32 7.48
CA ALA A 54 -11.39 -1.93 7.35
C ALA A 54 -10.33 -0.97 6.81
N PHE A 55 -10.69 0.01 5.97
CA PHE A 55 -9.77 0.97 5.40
C PHE A 55 -9.72 2.24 6.25
N VAL A 56 -8.55 2.54 6.82
CA VAL A 56 -8.37 3.67 7.76
C VAL A 56 -7.88 4.95 7.08
N GLY A 57 -7.51 4.89 5.81
CA GLY A 57 -7.11 6.05 5.01
C GLY A 57 -5.71 5.97 4.41
N VAL A 58 -5.22 7.13 3.98
CA VAL A 58 -3.95 7.30 3.26
C VAL A 58 -3.15 8.43 3.89
N ARG A 59 -1.85 8.22 4.11
CA ARG A 59 -0.91 9.26 4.54
C ARG A 59 0.22 9.39 3.52
N SER A 60 0.59 10.61 3.18
CA SER A 60 1.69 10.88 2.24
C SER A 60 2.99 11.24 2.97
N THR A 61 4.13 10.95 2.33
CA THR A 61 5.47 11.38 2.77
C THR A 61 5.73 12.88 2.56
N GLY A 62 4.87 13.53 1.76
CA GLY A 62 5.09 14.89 1.27
C GLY A 62 6.09 15.00 0.12
N LEU A 63 6.70 13.89 -0.31
CA LEU A 63 7.62 13.85 -1.46
C LEU A 63 6.86 13.50 -2.72
N SER A 64 7.20 14.10 -3.86
CA SER A 64 6.78 13.56 -5.16
C SER A 64 7.46 12.22 -5.46
N ALA A 65 6.89 11.44 -6.38
CA ALA A 65 7.51 10.19 -6.83
C ALA A 65 8.91 10.40 -7.43
N LEU A 66 9.15 11.55 -8.07
CA LEU A 66 10.47 11.87 -8.61
C LEU A 66 11.48 12.20 -7.51
N GLU A 67 11.06 12.90 -6.47
CA GLU A 67 11.91 13.22 -5.31
C GLU A 67 12.29 11.96 -4.53
N LEU A 68 11.39 10.98 -4.45
CA LEU A 68 11.67 9.67 -3.84
C LEU A 68 12.93 9.00 -4.41
N HIS A 69 13.25 9.22 -5.69
CA HIS A 69 14.43 8.65 -6.36
C HIS A 69 15.65 9.58 -6.39
N LYS A 70 15.49 10.87 -6.07
CA LYS A 70 16.56 11.87 -6.14
C LYS A 70 17.11 12.28 -4.78
N MET A 71 16.30 12.13 -3.74
CA MET A 71 16.68 12.50 -2.38
C MET A 71 17.62 11.47 -1.75
N PRO A 72 18.40 11.88 -0.74
CA PRO A 72 19.19 10.93 0.05
C PRO A 72 18.30 9.84 0.65
N ALA A 73 18.74 8.58 0.58
CA ALA A 73 17.97 7.43 1.06
C ALA A 73 17.53 7.58 2.53
N ALA A 74 18.37 8.18 3.37
CA ALA A 74 18.05 8.44 4.78
C ALA A 74 16.86 9.41 4.95
N GLU A 75 16.75 10.44 4.12
CA GLU A 75 15.64 11.39 4.17
C GLU A 75 14.34 10.75 3.67
N VAL A 76 14.41 9.99 2.57
CA VAL A 76 13.26 9.20 2.08
C VAL A 76 12.76 8.24 3.16
N HIS A 77 13.69 7.50 3.79
CA HIS A 77 13.38 6.58 4.88
C HIS A 77 12.69 7.28 6.05
N ALA A 78 13.23 8.42 6.50
CA ALA A 78 12.65 9.20 7.59
C ALA A 78 11.23 9.68 7.28
N ARG A 79 10.96 10.14 6.04
CA ARG A 79 9.61 10.58 5.64
C ARG A 79 8.61 9.44 5.58
N ILE A 80 9.03 8.27 5.08
CA ILE A 80 8.18 7.07 5.08
C ILE A 80 7.88 6.62 6.50
N ALA A 81 8.89 6.59 7.38
CA ALA A 81 8.72 6.23 8.78
C ALA A 81 7.75 7.19 9.49
N LEU A 82 7.87 8.50 9.27
CA LEU A 82 6.96 9.49 9.85
C LEU A 82 5.51 9.27 9.39
N ALA A 83 5.28 9.15 8.07
CA ALA A 83 3.94 8.93 7.53
C ALA A 83 3.33 7.60 8.00
N ALA A 84 4.14 6.54 8.08
CA ALA A 84 3.71 5.24 8.60
C ALA A 84 3.38 5.30 10.09
N GLY A 85 4.19 5.99 10.91
CA GLY A 85 3.93 6.18 12.33
C GLY A 85 2.60 6.88 12.59
N ALA A 86 2.29 7.93 11.83
CA ALA A 86 0.99 8.62 11.90
C ALA A 86 -0.17 7.69 11.51
N LEU A 87 -0.05 6.99 10.36
CA LEU A 87 -1.08 6.06 9.88
C LEU A 87 -1.36 4.93 10.90
N VAL A 88 -0.35 4.46 11.60
CA VAL A 88 -0.47 3.38 12.59
C VAL A 88 -0.97 3.90 13.94
N GLY A 89 -0.40 4.99 14.43
CA GLY A 89 -0.68 5.53 15.75
C GLY A 89 -1.99 6.31 15.84
N GLU A 90 -2.27 7.15 14.84
CA GLU A 90 -3.44 8.03 14.80
C GLU A 90 -4.64 7.34 14.14
N ASP A 91 -4.43 6.73 12.96
CA ASP A 91 -5.53 6.16 12.18
C ASP A 91 -5.80 4.69 12.53
N GLY A 92 -4.85 4.03 13.20
CA GLY A 92 -4.99 2.67 13.70
C GLY A 92 -4.80 1.58 12.66
N ALA A 93 -3.98 1.82 11.63
CA ALA A 93 -3.61 0.78 10.67
C ALA A 93 -2.82 -0.36 11.34
N GLU A 94 -3.20 -1.60 11.03
CA GLU A 94 -2.49 -2.82 11.43
C GLU A 94 -1.76 -3.46 10.23
N VAL A 95 -2.21 -3.12 9.02
CA VAL A 95 -1.57 -3.45 7.75
C VAL A 95 -1.28 -2.14 7.01
N VAL A 96 -0.04 -1.97 6.57
CA VAL A 96 0.38 -0.79 5.79
C VAL A 96 0.73 -1.23 4.38
N ILE A 97 0.04 -0.66 3.40
CA ILE A 97 0.35 -0.82 1.98
C ILE A 97 1.33 0.30 1.58
N MET A 98 2.43 -0.06 0.91
CA MET A 98 3.28 0.90 0.22
C MET A 98 2.65 1.28 -1.12
N GLY A 99 2.07 2.48 -1.19
CA GLY A 99 1.16 2.92 -2.26
C GLY A 99 1.83 3.44 -3.53
N CYS A 100 3.15 3.36 -3.65
CA CYS A 100 3.88 3.75 -4.86
C CYS A 100 4.85 2.65 -5.27
N ALA A 101 4.93 2.34 -6.56
CA ALA A 101 5.85 1.33 -7.08
C ALA A 101 7.32 1.65 -6.73
N GLY A 102 7.69 2.94 -6.66
CA GLY A 102 9.02 3.39 -6.25
C GLY A 102 9.36 3.11 -4.78
N MET A 103 8.39 2.71 -3.96
CA MET A 103 8.59 2.31 -2.55
C MET A 103 8.84 0.81 -2.39
N SER A 104 8.83 0.02 -3.47
CA SER A 104 9.10 -1.42 -3.39
C SER A 104 10.46 -1.68 -2.72
N GLY A 105 10.50 -2.59 -1.74
CA GLY A 105 11.70 -2.87 -0.94
C GLY A 105 11.99 -1.89 0.22
N MET A 106 11.11 -0.93 0.52
CA MET A 106 11.29 0.03 1.62
C MET A 106 10.54 -0.35 2.91
N GLU A 107 10.24 -1.64 3.12
CA GLU A 107 9.44 -2.12 4.26
C GLU A 107 10.08 -1.77 5.62
N ALA A 108 11.41 -1.66 5.65
CA ALA A 108 12.16 -1.31 6.86
C ALA A 108 11.73 0.06 7.43
N ALA A 109 11.53 1.06 6.57
CA ALA A 109 11.11 2.41 6.96
C ALA A 109 9.71 2.41 7.56
N VAL A 110 8.78 1.68 6.93
CA VAL A 110 7.40 1.53 7.43
C VAL A 110 7.38 0.88 8.82
N ARG A 111 8.16 -0.19 9.00
CA ARG A 111 8.28 -0.89 10.29
C ARG A 111 8.92 -0.03 11.36
N GLU A 112 9.89 0.80 11.00
CA GLU A 112 10.49 1.77 11.93
C GLU A 112 9.47 2.79 12.42
N GLY A 113 8.66 3.35 11.51
CA GLY A 113 7.55 4.24 11.87
C GLY A 113 6.57 3.62 12.84
N ALA A 114 6.14 2.37 12.58
CA ALA A 114 5.26 1.65 13.48
C ALA A 114 5.90 1.41 14.87
N ARG A 115 7.18 1.03 14.92
CA ARG A 115 7.90 0.82 16.18
C ARG A 115 8.07 2.11 16.98
N ALA A 116 8.24 3.25 16.32
CA ALA A 116 8.34 4.55 16.98
C ALA A 116 7.07 4.92 17.77
N VAL A 117 5.92 4.35 17.39
CA VAL A 117 4.64 4.46 18.12
C VAL A 117 4.30 3.19 18.92
N CYS A 118 5.30 2.37 19.25
CA CYS A 118 5.19 1.14 20.03
C CYS A 118 4.20 0.11 19.44
N ARG A 119 4.13 -0.01 18.12
CA ARG A 119 3.29 -0.97 17.39
C ARG A 119 4.11 -1.82 16.42
N GLU A 120 3.54 -2.96 16.05
CA GLU A 120 4.02 -3.81 14.96
C GLU A 120 2.94 -3.87 13.87
N VAL A 121 3.37 -3.99 12.61
CA VAL A 121 2.48 -4.01 11.45
C VAL A 121 2.88 -5.05 10.41
N ILE A 122 1.89 -5.48 9.64
CA ILE A 122 2.13 -6.20 8.39
C ILE A 122 2.38 -5.15 7.30
N VAL A 123 3.45 -5.30 6.53
CA VAL A 123 3.74 -4.39 5.41
C VAL A 123 3.47 -5.13 4.11
N LEU A 124 2.68 -4.52 3.23
CA LEU A 124 2.42 -5.01 1.89
C LEU A 124 3.16 -4.14 0.87
N ASP A 125 4.06 -4.76 0.12
CA ASP A 125 4.62 -4.20 -1.10
C ASP A 125 3.63 -4.43 -2.25
N ALA A 126 3.03 -3.35 -2.76
CA ALA A 126 2.02 -3.44 -3.80
C ALA A 126 2.53 -4.14 -5.07
N VAL A 127 3.80 -3.96 -5.43
CA VAL A 127 4.40 -4.61 -6.61
C VAL A 127 4.45 -6.13 -6.40
N ARG A 128 4.89 -6.59 -5.23
CA ARG A 128 4.91 -8.02 -4.88
C ARG A 128 3.50 -8.60 -4.79
N CYS A 129 2.53 -7.85 -4.26
CA CYS A 129 1.12 -8.25 -4.28
C CYS A 129 0.60 -8.47 -5.71
N GLY A 130 0.93 -7.58 -6.64
CA GLY A 130 0.54 -7.70 -8.05
C GLY A 130 1.10 -8.96 -8.71
N VAL A 131 2.41 -9.19 -8.57
CA VAL A 131 3.06 -10.39 -9.12
C VAL A 131 2.47 -11.66 -8.52
N GLY A 132 2.38 -11.74 -7.19
CA GLY A 132 1.87 -12.93 -6.50
C GLY A 132 0.41 -13.25 -6.85
N MET A 133 -0.45 -12.23 -6.97
CA MET A 133 -1.84 -12.43 -7.38
C MET A 133 -1.93 -12.90 -8.84
N LEU A 134 -1.14 -12.31 -9.74
CA LEU A 134 -1.15 -12.69 -11.15
C LEU A 134 -0.68 -14.14 -11.33
N GLU A 135 0.39 -14.56 -10.66
CA GLU A 135 0.84 -15.95 -10.65
C GLU A 135 -0.24 -16.90 -10.10
N GLY A 136 -0.90 -16.52 -9.00
CA GLY A 136 -2.01 -17.28 -8.42
C GLY A 136 -3.18 -17.44 -9.39
N ILE A 137 -3.57 -16.36 -10.09
CA ILE A 137 -4.61 -16.38 -11.11
C ILE A 137 -4.21 -17.32 -12.26
N LEU A 138 -2.98 -17.23 -12.76
CA LEU A 138 -2.50 -18.10 -13.85
C LEU A 138 -2.57 -19.58 -13.48
N ARG A 139 -2.19 -19.95 -12.25
CA ARG A 139 -2.34 -21.32 -11.72
C ARG A 139 -3.80 -21.74 -11.65
N ALA A 140 -4.67 -20.88 -11.12
CA ALA A 140 -6.09 -21.18 -10.95
C ALA A 140 -6.82 -21.44 -12.28
N ILE A 141 -6.37 -20.82 -13.38
CA ILE A 141 -6.93 -21.02 -14.72
C ILE A 141 -6.14 -22.01 -15.58
N GLY A 142 -5.17 -22.73 -15.00
CA GLY A 142 -4.41 -23.79 -15.67
C GLY A 142 -3.45 -23.32 -16.76
N ARG A 143 -2.84 -22.14 -16.61
CA ARG A 143 -1.89 -21.55 -17.58
C ARG A 143 -0.41 -21.69 -17.20
N VAL A 144 -0.11 -22.16 -15.99
CA VAL A 144 1.24 -22.47 -15.47
C VAL A 144 1.18 -23.59 -14.45
#